data_AF-A0A6B3EKG7-F1
#
_entry.id   AF-A0A6B3EKG7-F1
#
_cell.length_a   1.000
_cell.length_b   1.000
_cell.length_c   1.000
_cell.angle_alpha   90.00
_cell.angle_beta   90.00
_cell.angle_gamma   90.00
#
_symmetry.space_group_name_H-M   'P 1'
#
loop_
_entity.id
_entity.type
_entity.pdbx_description
1 polymer ?
#
loop_
_entity_poly.entity_id
_entity_poly.type
_entity_poly.pdbx_seq_one_letter_code
_entity_poly.pdbx_strand_id
1 'polypeptide(L)'
;MWTYRIDQDDFIAAEGPPGTDENVRLALETLVIPFGTSADLAETYLREWRTKEREAAGQVYTLGTPSASVTRIDPERVEIVDLYGQFRTCVARVEEFECAIACLARFLRARPF
;
A
#
# COMPACT_ATOMS: atom_id res chain seq x y z
N MET A 1 -1.96 -13.94 -1.85
CA MET A 1 -2.01 -13.13 -0.61
C MET A 1 -0.67 -12.41 -0.49
N TRP A 2 -0.67 -11.15 -0.07
CA TRP A 2 0.56 -10.39 0.14
C TRP A 2 1.30 -10.86 1.39
N THR A 3 2.60 -11.06 1.27
CA THR A 3 3.51 -11.33 2.39
C THR A 3 4.60 -10.26 2.45
N TYR A 4 5.16 -10.14 3.65
CA TYR A 4 6.14 -9.12 3.99
C TYR A 4 7.26 -9.75 4.78
N ARG A 5 8.44 -9.16 4.70
CA ARG A 5 9.57 -9.43 5.56
C ARG A 5 10.13 -8.11 6.09
N ILE A 6 10.74 -8.18 7.26
CA ILE A 6 11.59 -7.10 7.77
C ILE A 6 13.02 -7.53 7.51
N ASP A 7 13.81 -6.64 6.91
CA ASP A 7 15.23 -6.90 6.69
C ASP A 7 16.08 -6.49 7.90
N GLN A 8 17.40 -6.47 7.73
CA GLN A 8 18.34 -6.22 8.83
C GLN A 8 18.34 -4.76 9.30
N ASP A 9 17.79 -3.86 8.50
CA ASP A 9 17.76 -2.40 8.76
C ASP A 9 16.34 -1.93 9.13
N ASP A 10 15.49 -2.86 9.61
CA ASP A 10 14.08 -2.64 9.94
C ASP A 10 13.21 -2.14 8.77
N PHE A 11 13.66 -2.32 7.52
CA PHE A 11 12.87 -1.97 6.36
C PHE A 11 11.86 -3.06 6.02
N ILE A 12 10.66 -2.62 5.67
CA ILE A 12 9.59 -3.48 5.17
C ILE A 12 9.85 -3.78 3.71
N ALA A 13 10.07 -5.05 3.39
CA ALA A 13 10.13 -5.53 2.03
C ALA A 13 8.84 -6.28 1.66
N ALA A 14 8.23 -5.88 0.54
CA ALA A 14 7.03 -6.49 0.02
C ALA A 14 7.41 -7.65 -0.92
N GLU A 15 6.81 -8.83 -0.73
CA GLU A 15 7.11 -10.01 -1.55
C GLU A 15 6.05 -10.25 -2.63
N GLY A 16 4.79 -9.94 -2.33
CA GLY A 16 3.65 -10.20 -3.22
C GLY A 16 3.34 -11.69 -3.43
N PRO A 17 2.16 -12.01 -3.99
CA PRO A 17 1.86 -13.38 -4.42
C PRO A 17 2.77 -13.85 -5.58
N PRO A 18 2.89 -15.16 -5.80
CA PRO A 18 3.62 -15.69 -6.95
C PRO A 18 3.11 -15.11 -8.28
N GLY A 19 4.04 -14.62 -9.10
CA GLY A 19 3.73 -14.00 -10.39
C GLY A 19 3.42 -12.50 -10.33
N THR A 20 3.55 -11.85 -9.17
CA THR A 20 3.50 -10.39 -9.07
C THR A 20 4.58 -9.74 -9.91
N ASP A 21 4.18 -8.75 -10.72
CA ASP A 21 5.10 -7.91 -11.48
C ASP A 21 6.00 -7.10 -10.54
N GLU A 22 7.29 -7.04 -10.85
CA GLU A 22 8.29 -6.38 -10.00
C GLU A 22 7.98 -4.90 -9.77
N ASN A 23 7.42 -4.21 -10.77
CA ASN A 23 7.05 -2.80 -10.65
C ASN A 23 5.87 -2.61 -9.69
N VAL A 24 4.93 -3.58 -9.63
CA VAL A 24 3.83 -3.60 -8.65
C VAL A 24 4.35 -3.90 -7.25
N ARG A 25 5.29 -4.85 -7.13
CA ARG A 25 5.96 -5.17 -5.86
C ARG A 25 6.66 -3.94 -5.29
N LEU A 26 7.47 -3.25 -6.11
CA LEU A 26 8.15 -2.01 -5.74
C LEU A 26 7.16 -0.89 -5.41
N ALA A 27 6.10 -0.71 -6.19
CA ALA A 27 5.09 0.31 -5.91
C ALA A 27 4.48 0.16 -4.51
N LEU A 28 4.17 -1.08 -4.12
CA LEU A 28 3.62 -1.37 -2.81
C LEU A 28 4.67 -1.28 -1.70
N GLU A 29 5.91 -1.71 -1.95
CA GLU A 29 7.03 -1.52 -1.02
C GLU A 29 7.26 -0.03 -0.73
N THR A 30 7.46 0.78 -1.76
CA THR A 30 7.67 2.22 -1.66
C THR A 30 6.50 2.92 -0.95
N LEU A 31 5.26 2.50 -1.22
CA LEU A 31 4.09 3.05 -0.54
C LEU A 31 4.12 2.81 0.97
N VAL A 32 4.54 1.61 1.41
CA VAL A 32 4.44 1.20 2.82
C VAL A 32 5.68 1.50 3.65
N ILE A 33 6.83 1.79 3.02
CA ILE A 33 8.07 2.18 3.72
C ILE A 33 7.82 3.23 4.83
N PRO A 34 7.04 4.31 4.60
CA PRO A 34 6.80 5.32 5.63
C PRO A 34 6.04 4.84 6.88
N PHE A 35 5.42 3.65 6.84
CA PHE A 35 4.80 3.06 8.03
C PHE A 35 5.83 2.44 8.98
N GLY A 36 7.03 2.10 8.49
CA GLY A 36 8.04 1.37 9.25
C GLY A 36 7.47 0.10 9.87
N THR A 37 7.78 -0.14 11.14
CA THR A 37 7.26 -1.28 11.92
C THR A 37 5.93 -0.99 12.62
N SER A 38 5.26 0.14 12.32
CA SER A 38 4.02 0.52 13.00
C SER A 38 2.77 -0.06 12.33
N ALA A 39 2.18 -1.07 12.97
CA ALA A 39 0.87 -1.60 12.58
C ALA A 39 -0.22 -0.51 12.61
N ASP A 40 -0.15 0.41 13.58
CA ASP A 40 -1.15 1.46 13.75
C ASP A 40 -1.16 2.46 12.59
N LEU A 41 0.02 2.76 12.00
CA LEU A 41 0.11 3.60 10.81
C LEU A 41 -0.53 2.93 9.59
N ALA A 42 -0.24 1.65 9.35
CA ALA A 42 -0.84 0.90 8.26
C ALA A 42 -2.37 0.79 8.39
N GLU A 43 -2.88 0.51 9.60
CA GLU A 43 -4.32 0.47 9.87
C GLU A 43 -4.99 1.84 9.73
N THR A 44 -4.31 2.90 10.17
CA THR A 44 -4.81 4.27 10.03
C THR A 44 -4.89 4.69 8.58
N TYR A 45 -3.87 4.38 7.78
CA TYR A 45 -3.90 4.63 6.35
C TYR A 45 -5.06 3.91 5.66
N LEU A 46 -5.28 2.61 5.94
CA LEU A 46 -6.39 1.86 5.34
C LEU A 46 -7.76 2.39 5.78
N ARG A 47 -7.89 2.83 7.04
CA ARG A 47 -9.10 3.46 7.55
C ARG A 47 -9.37 4.80 6.86
N GLU A 48 -8.34 5.63 6.69
CA GLU A 48 -8.46 6.91 6.00
C GLU A 48 -8.84 6.71 4.53
N TRP A 49 -8.22 5.75 3.84
CA TRP A 49 -8.57 5.36 2.48
C TRP A 49 -10.06 5.08 2.33
N ARG A 50 -10.62 4.23 3.21
CA ARG A 50 -12.05 3.88 3.21
C ARG A 50 -12.96 5.03 3.64
N THR A 51 -12.49 5.94 4.47
CA THR A 51 -13.23 7.16 4.81
C THR A 51 -13.34 8.07 3.59
N LYS A 52 -12.23 8.31 2.89
CA LYS A 52 -12.22 9.09 1.65
C LYS A 52 -13.09 8.47 0.56
N GLU A 53 -13.12 7.14 0.45
CA GLU A 53 -14.03 6.45 -0.48
C GLU A 53 -15.50 6.79 -0.23
N ARG A 54 -15.93 6.77 1.04
CA ARG A 54 -17.30 7.13 1.43
C ARG A 54 -17.59 8.60 1.17
N GLU A 55 -16.65 9.49 1.48
CA GLU A 55 -16.78 10.94 1.29
C GLU A 55 -16.82 11.32 -0.18
N ALA A 56 -16.04 10.66 -1.02
CA ALA A 56 -15.98 10.91 -2.46
C ALA A 56 -17.25 10.49 -3.20
N ALA A 57 -18.11 9.66 -2.59
CA ALA A 57 -19.39 9.23 -3.17
C ALA A 57 -19.25 8.69 -4.62
N GLY A 58 -18.20 7.90 -4.88
CA GLY A 58 -17.89 7.33 -6.19
C GLY A 58 -17.07 8.24 -7.13
N GLN A 59 -16.60 9.39 -6.65
CA GLN A 59 -15.66 10.26 -7.38
C GLN A 59 -14.20 9.82 -7.18
N VAL A 60 -13.33 10.33 -8.05
CA VAL A 60 -11.87 10.15 -7.96
C VAL A 60 -11.34 10.84 -6.71
N TYR A 61 -10.47 10.15 -5.97
CA TYR A 61 -9.77 10.72 -4.81
C TYR A 61 -8.35 10.15 -4.69
N THR A 62 -7.48 10.87 -3.99
CA THR A 62 -6.08 10.50 -3.78
C THR A 62 -5.76 10.45 -2.30
N LEU A 63 -4.96 9.47 -1.90
CA LEU A 63 -4.32 9.37 -0.59
C LEU A 63 -2.88 8.94 -0.77
N GLY A 64 -1.95 9.68 -0.16
CA GLY A 64 -0.52 9.41 -0.29
C GLY A 64 0.15 9.15 1.05
N THR A 65 1.32 8.55 0.96
CA THR A 65 2.37 8.60 1.97
C THR A 65 3.44 9.59 1.50
N PRO A 66 4.46 9.92 2.32
CA PRO A 66 5.58 10.74 1.86
C PRO A 66 6.32 10.20 0.63
N SER A 67 6.19 8.91 0.31
CA SER A 67 6.96 8.23 -0.73
C SER A 67 6.17 7.91 -2.00
N ALA A 68 4.85 7.74 -1.90
CA ALA A 68 3.99 7.43 -3.04
C ALA A 68 2.58 7.98 -2.84
N SER A 69 1.86 8.23 -3.93
CA SER A 69 0.44 8.55 -3.90
C SER A 69 -0.39 7.44 -4.53
N VAL A 70 -1.61 7.25 -4.02
CA VAL A 70 -2.58 6.30 -4.55
C VAL A 70 -3.85 7.04 -4.93
N THR A 71 -4.27 6.92 -6.18
CA THR A 71 -5.48 7.54 -6.70
C THR A 71 -6.50 6.46 -7.04
N ARG A 72 -7.72 6.58 -6.50
CA ARG A 72 -8.87 5.79 -6.94
C ARG A 72 -9.35 6.35 -8.27
N ILE A 73 -9.08 5.65 -9.37
CA ILE A 73 -9.43 6.12 -10.72
C ILE A 73 -10.80 5.63 -11.18
N ASP A 74 -11.26 4.49 -10.65
CA ASP A 74 -12.61 3.94 -10.85
C ASP A 74 -12.95 2.93 -9.75
N PRO A 75 -14.17 2.34 -9.71
CA PRO A 75 -14.56 1.42 -8.64
C PRO A 75 -13.71 0.15 -8.50
N GLU A 76 -12.97 -0.28 -9.52
CA GLU A 76 -12.18 -1.52 -9.49
C GLU A 76 -10.68 -1.27 -9.45
N ARG A 77 -10.22 -0.07 -9.81
CA ARG A 77 -8.80 0.20 -10.03
C ARG A 77 -8.28 1.39 -9.24
N VAL A 78 -7.05 1.22 -8.77
CA VAL A 78 -6.21 2.29 -8.23
C VAL A 78 -4.99 2.50 -9.10
N GLU A 79 -4.55 3.74 -9.18
CA GLU A 79 -3.25 4.12 -9.71
C GLU A 79 -2.30 4.42 -8.56
N ILE A 80 -1.10 3.84 -8.58
CA ILE A 80 -0.04 4.11 -7.61
C ILE A 80 1.06 4.87 -8.34
N VAL A 81 1.40 6.06 -7.84
CA VAL A 81 2.36 6.98 -8.45
C VAL A 81 3.52 7.20 -7.48
N ASP A 82 4.73 7.08 -8.03
CA ASP A 82 5.97 7.33 -7.31
C ASP A 82 6.25 8.84 -7.20
N LEU A 83 6.73 9.31 -6.05
CA LEU A 83 7.08 10.72 -5.83
C LEU A 83 8.59 11.04 -6.03
N TYR A 84 9.43 10.01 -6.19
CA TYR A 84 10.90 10.06 -6.24
C TYR A 84 11.54 9.24 -7.37
N GLY A 85 10.77 8.58 -8.24
CA GLY A 85 11.22 7.80 -9.38
C GLY A 85 11.76 6.39 -9.08
N GLN A 86 11.31 5.72 -8.01
CA GLN A 86 11.72 4.35 -7.67
C GLN A 86 10.98 3.28 -8.50
N PHE A 87 9.74 3.55 -8.92
CA PHE A 87 8.96 2.70 -9.81
C PHE A 87 8.18 3.51 -10.87
N ARG A 88 7.69 2.83 -11.91
CA ARG A 88 6.80 3.44 -12.92
C ARG A 88 5.36 3.39 -12.43
N THR A 89 4.52 4.37 -12.77
CA THR A 89 3.08 4.34 -12.43
C THR A 89 2.44 2.97 -12.64
N CYS A 90 1.80 2.46 -11.58
CA CYS A 90 1.16 1.15 -11.55
C CYS A 90 -0.36 1.29 -11.52
N VAL A 91 -1.07 0.38 -12.19
CA VAL A 91 -2.51 0.19 -12.00
C VAL A 91 -2.72 -1.17 -11.34
N ALA A 92 -3.45 -1.18 -10.22
CA ALA A 92 -3.77 -2.39 -9.47
C ALA A 92 -5.28 -2.46 -9.19
N ARG A 93 -5.79 -3.64 -8.88
CA ARG A 93 -7.17 -3.76 -8.40
C ARG A 93 -7.29 -3.18 -7.00
N VAL A 94 -8.42 -2.57 -6.70
CA VAL A 94 -8.71 -2.01 -5.38
C VAL A 94 -8.62 -3.08 -4.30
N GLU A 95 -9.17 -4.26 -4.54
CA GLU A 95 -9.16 -5.33 -3.55
C GLU A 95 -7.73 -5.83 -3.28
N GLU A 96 -6.89 -5.88 -4.31
CA GLU A 96 -5.49 -6.27 -4.17
C GLU A 96 -4.69 -5.23 -3.38
N PHE A 97 -4.92 -3.95 -3.66
CA PHE A 97 -4.33 -2.84 -2.93
C PHE A 97 -4.73 -2.85 -1.44
N GLU A 98 -6.03 -2.93 -1.13
CA GLU A 98 -6.50 -2.97 0.25
C GLU A 98 -5.99 -4.23 0.98
N CYS A 99 -5.97 -5.37 0.28
CA CYS A 99 -5.44 -6.62 0.80
C CYS A 99 -3.95 -6.50 1.14
N ALA A 100 -3.15 -5.81 0.33
CA ALA A 100 -1.75 -5.56 0.61
C ALA A 100 -1.58 -4.81 1.95
N ILE A 101 -2.23 -3.65 2.09
CA ILE A 101 -2.14 -2.84 3.32
C ILE A 101 -2.67 -3.60 4.55
N ALA A 102 -3.78 -4.32 4.40
CA ALA A 102 -4.33 -5.14 5.49
C ALA A 102 -3.40 -6.30 5.87
N CYS A 103 -2.75 -6.94 4.90
CA CYS A 103 -1.77 -7.99 5.16
C CYS A 103 -0.55 -7.45 5.89
N LEU A 104 -0.08 -6.25 5.56
CA LEU A 104 0.99 -5.57 6.27
C LEU A 104 0.61 -5.29 7.73
N ALA A 105 -0.54 -4.66 7.96
CA ALA A 105 -1.03 -4.36 9.31
C ALA A 105 -1.07 -5.63 10.18
N ARG A 106 -1.62 -6.72 9.64
CA ARG A 106 -1.66 -8.03 10.33
C ARG A 106 -0.27 -8.59 10.60
N PHE A 107 0.64 -8.48 9.63
CA PHE A 107 2.02 -8.93 9.75
C PHE A 107 2.75 -8.20 10.87
N LEU A 108 2.64 -6.87 10.93
CA LEU A 108 3.24 -6.02 11.96
C LEU A 108 2.61 -6.30 13.33
N ARG A 109 1.29 -6.48 13.40
CA ARG A 109 0.59 -6.76 14.67
C ARG A 109 1.00 -8.10 15.28
N ALA A 110 1.26 -9.11 14.44
CA ALA A 110 1.70 -10.43 14.90
C ALA A 110 3.13 -10.43 15.47
N ARG A 111 3.88 -9.33 15.30
CA ARG A 111 5.26 -9.17 15.74
C ARG A 111 5.40 -7.79 16.41
N PRO A 112 4.96 -7.62 17.67
CA PRO A 112 5.20 -6.39 18.38
C PRO A 112 6.72 -6.24 18.57
N PHE A 113 7.29 -5.22 17.91
CA PHE A 113 8.67 -4.78 18.08
C PHE A 113 8.74 -3.74 19.22
#